data_AF-A0A345YID7-F1
#
_entry.id   AF-A0A345YID7-F1
#
_cell.length_a   1.000
_cell.length_b   1.000
_cell.length_c   1.000
_cell.angle_alpha   90.00
_cell.angle_beta   90.00
_cell.angle_gamma   90.00
#
_symmetry.space_group_name_H-M   'P 1'
#
loop_
_entity.id
_entity.type
_entity.pdbx_description
1 polymer ?
#
loop_
_entity_poly.entity_id
_entity_poly.type
_entity_poly.pdbx_seq_one_letter_code
_entity_poly.pdbx_strand_id
1 'polypeptide(L)'
;MRIGPILPIPRLLAAMAVKPEPFAGKEEHTAPAPSATAQPQPGQPLGSLQMVLTLAAFDPEREKRRQMAERGRRGLDQLEALQRELMAGEPTPERLEQLIEWVKNAEAPSDPNLASIFSDIELRVRVELAKLDIEI
;
A
#
# COMPACT_ATOMS: atom_id res chain seq x y z
N MET A 1 20.47 -8.42 39.61
CA MET A 1 19.50 -7.30 39.70
C MET A 1 20.21 -6.07 40.25
N ARG A 2 20.44 -5.06 39.40
CA ARG A 2 20.85 -3.71 39.80
C ARG A 2 20.08 -2.74 38.90
N ILE A 3 19.08 -2.08 39.47
CA ILE A 3 18.18 -1.14 38.81
C ILE A 3 18.83 0.24 38.91
N GLY A 4 19.21 0.82 37.78
CA GLY A 4 19.71 2.20 37.71
C GLY A 4 18.55 3.22 37.80
N PRO A 5 18.78 4.44 38.30
CA PRO A 5 17.72 5.41 38.54
C PRO A 5 17.18 6.04 37.25
N ILE A 6 15.87 6.26 37.25
CA ILE A 6 15.08 6.92 36.21
C ILE A 6 15.38 8.43 36.23
N LEU A 7 15.85 8.97 35.11
CA LEU A 7 16.04 10.41 34.92
C LEU A 7 14.69 11.07 34.57
N PRO A 8 14.31 12.21 35.19
CA PRO A 8 13.10 12.93 34.83
C PRO A 8 13.30 13.80 33.57
N ILE A 9 12.31 13.76 32.66
CA ILE A 9 12.25 14.59 31.45
C ILE A 9 11.74 15.99 31.83
N PRO A 10 12.44 17.09 31.52
CA PRO A 10 11.86 18.42 31.65
C PRO A 10 10.97 18.75 30.45
N ARG A 11 9.66 18.98 30.69
CA ARG A 11 8.76 19.66 29.75
C ARG A 11 9.06 21.16 29.80
N LEU A 12 9.75 21.68 28.79
CA LEU A 12 9.85 23.13 28.58
C LEU A 12 8.79 23.55 27.54
N LEU A 13 7.65 24.00 28.05
CA LEU A 13 6.67 24.79 27.31
C LEU A 13 7.24 26.22 27.19
N ALA A 14 7.86 26.55 26.06
CA ALA A 14 8.29 27.90 25.76
C ALA A 14 7.59 28.39 24.49
N ALA A 15 6.58 29.24 24.69
CA ALA A 15 5.91 30.00 23.66
C ALA A 15 6.91 30.96 23.00
N MET A 16 7.11 30.81 21.69
CA MET A 16 7.88 31.77 20.90
C MET A 16 6.89 32.72 20.22
N ALA A 17 6.61 33.83 20.91
CA ALA A 17 5.94 34.98 20.33
C ALA A 17 6.91 35.65 19.34
N VAL A 18 6.65 35.50 18.04
CA VAL A 18 7.34 36.27 16.99
C VAL A 18 6.60 37.59 16.80
N LYS A 19 7.26 38.69 17.18
CA LYS A 19 6.85 40.07 16.89
C LYS A 19 7.50 40.49 15.57
N PRO A 20 6.76 40.97 14.55
CA PRO A 20 7.37 41.42 13.30
C PRO A 20 7.75 42.90 13.38
N GLU A 21 9.04 43.20 13.18
CA GLU A 21 9.52 44.54 12.82
C GLU A 21 9.88 44.54 11.31
N PRO A 22 9.65 45.64 10.58
CA PRO A 22 9.67 45.67 9.13
C PRO A 22 11.10 45.64 8.56
N PHE A 23 11.36 44.69 7.66
CA PHE A 23 12.59 44.61 6.89
C PHE A 23 12.53 45.57 5.70
N ALA A 24 13.25 46.69 5.81
CA ALA A 24 13.53 47.59 4.70
C ALA A 24 14.68 47.02 3.84
N GLY A 25 14.33 46.18 2.86
CA GLY A 25 15.20 45.77 1.77
C GLY A 25 14.81 46.52 0.50
N LYS A 26 15.72 47.34 -0.04
CA LYS A 26 15.55 48.00 -1.35
C LYS A 26 15.55 46.93 -2.44
N GLU A 27 14.41 46.73 -3.09
CA GLU A 27 14.31 45.90 -4.28
C GLU A 27 14.61 46.76 -5.52
N GLU A 28 15.80 46.61 -6.07
CA GLU A 28 16.03 46.83 -7.50
C GLU A 28 16.23 45.45 -8.14
N HIS A 29 15.15 44.92 -8.71
CA HIS A 29 15.26 43.96 -9.80
C HIS A 29 14.30 44.39 -10.90
N THR A 30 14.90 44.80 -12.01
CA THR A 30 14.26 45.20 -13.26
C THR A 30 13.17 44.21 -13.66
N ALA A 31 11.97 44.74 -13.89
CA ALA A 31 10.84 44.01 -14.43
C ALA A 31 11.16 43.45 -15.83
N PRO A 32 10.92 42.16 -16.13
CA PRO A 32 10.75 41.75 -17.50
C PRO A 32 9.39 42.24 -18.02
N ALA A 33 9.40 42.90 -19.17
CA ALA A 33 8.20 43.31 -19.89
C ALA A 33 7.26 42.12 -20.15
N PRO A 34 5.92 42.33 -20.17
CA PRO A 34 4.96 41.26 -20.44
C PRO A 34 5.02 40.87 -21.92
N SER A 35 5.80 39.84 -22.25
CA SER A 35 5.75 39.22 -23.57
C SER A 35 4.71 38.11 -23.56
N ALA A 36 3.58 38.42 -24.22
CA ALA A 36 2.57 37.53 -24.78
C ALA A 36 2.05 36.39 -23.88
N THR A 37 0.85 36.58 -23.35
CA THR A 37 -0.09 35.49 -23.06
C THR A 37 -0.28 34.67 -24.34
N ALA A 38 0.31 33.47 -24.38
CA ALA A 38 0.02 32.49 -25.41
C ALA A 38 -1.47 32.13 -25.31
N GLN A 39 -2.28 32.63 -26.24
CA GLN A 39 -3.66 32.19 -26.39
C GLN A 39 -3.66 30.71 -26.79
N PRO A 40 -4.50 29.87 -26.16
CA PRO A 40 -4.63 28.48 -26.57
C PRO A 40 -5.17 28.43 -28.00
N GLN A 41 -4.38 27.87 -28.91
CA GLN A 41 -4.80 27.69 -30.30
C GLN A 41 -5.97 26.69 -30.37
N PRO A 42 -7.05 27.00 -31.12
CA PRO A 42 -8.15 26.09 -31.33
C PRO A 42 -7.67 24.93 -32.22
N GLY A 43 -7.59 23.73 -31.65
CA GLY A 43 -7.16 22.53 -32.38
C GLY A 43 -6.20 21.61 -31.64
N GLN A 44 -5.82 21.90 -30.39
CA GLN A 44 -5.12 20.91 -29.57
C GLN A 44 -6.01 19.66 -29.41
N PRO A 45 -5.55 18.46 -29.82
CA PRO A 45 -6.36 17.26 -29.69
C PRO A 45 -6.55 16.99 -28.20
N LEU A 46 -7.77 17.14 -27.70
CA LEU A 46 -8.15 16.84 -26.31
C LEU A 46 -7.67 15.44 -25.88
N GLY A 47 -7.49 14.51 -26.84
CA GLY A 47 -6.94 13.19 -26.62
C GLY A 47 -5.46 13.15 -26.19
N SER A 48 -4.59 14.07 -26.62
CA SER A 48 -3.17 14.06 -26.23
C SER A 48 -2.99 14.44 -24.76
N LEU A 49 -3.75 15.43 -24.28
CA LEU A 49 -3.75 15.84 -22.88
C LEU A 49 -4.34 14.75 -21.96
N GLN A 50 -5.44 14.11 -22.39
CA GLN A 50 -6.01 12.98 -21.65
C GLN A 50 -5.05 11.79 -21.57
N MET A 51 -4.30 11.50 -22.63
CA MET A 51 -3.28 10.45 -22.63
C MET A 51 -2.13 10.76 -21.65
N VAL A 52 -1.62 12.00 -21.65
CA VAL A 52 -0.56 12.42 -20.72
C VAL A 52 -1.04 12.38 -19.27
N LEU A 53 -2.27 12.83 -19.01
CA LEU A 53 -2.85 12.76 -17.67
C LEU A 53 -3.06 11.30 -17.21
N THR A 54 -3.50 10.42 -18.11
CA THR A 54 -3.65 8.99 -17.83
C THR A 54 -2.31 8.33 -17.50
N LEU A 55 -1.25 8.65 -18.25
CA LEU A 55 0.09 8.13 -18.00
C LEU A 55 0.68 8.67 -16.69
N ALA A 56 0.42 9.93 -16.34
CA ALA A 56 0.83 10.50 -15.07
C ALA A 56 0.08 9.90 -13.86
N ALA A 57 -1.17 9.46 -14.07
CA ALA A 57 -1.96 8.78 -13.06
C ALA A 57 -1.63 7.28 -12.93
N PHE A 58 -0.83 6.72 -13.85
CA PHE A 58 -0.42 5.32 -13.82
C PHE A 58 0.69 5.10 -12.78
N ASP A 59 0.36 4.34 -11.74
CA ASP A 59 1.29 3.93 -10.68
C ASP A 59 1.43 2.39 -10.69
N PRO A 60 2.52 1.85 -11.26
CA PRO A 60 2.73 0.41 -11.37
C PRO A 60 2.88 -0.27 -10.00
N GLU A 61 3.41 0.42 -8.99
CA GLU A 61 3.59 -0.15 -7.65
C GLU A 61 2.26 -0.22 -6.90
N ARG A 62 1.38 0.78 -7.07
CA ARG A 62 0.00 0.70 -6.59
C ARG A 62 -0.76 -0.46 -7.23
N GLU A 63 -0.61 -0.65 -8.53
CA GLU A 63 -1.30 -1.72 -9.25
C GLU A 63 -0.78 -3.11 -8.84
N LYS A 64 0.54 -3.29 -8.69
CA LYS A 64 1.12 -4.52 -8.12
C LYS A 64 0.60 -4.81 -6.71
N ARG A 65 0.59 -3.82 -5.82
CA ARG A 65 0.04 -3.97 -4.46
C ARG A 65 -1.42 -4.39 -4.50
N ARG A 66 -2.23 -3.81 -5.39
CA ARG A 66 -3.64 -4.18 -5.59
C ARG A 66 -3.77 -5.64 -6.04
N GLN A 67 -2.98 -6.07 -7.02
CA GLN A 67 -2.99 -7.45 -7.51
C GLN A 67 -2.59 -8.46 -6.43
N MET A 68 -1.56 -8.13 -5.64
CA MET A 68 -1.16 -8.97 -4.49
C MET A 68 -2.24 -9.00 -3.42
N ALA A 69 -2.88 -7.88 -3.11
CA ALA A 69 -3.99 -7.85 -2.15
C ALA A 69 -5.17 -8.73 -2.61
N GLU A 70 -5.51 -8.70 -3.89
CA GLU A 70 -6.55 -9.56 -4.45
C GLU A 70 -6.16 -11.04 -4.44
N ARG A 71 -4.88 -11.36 -4.64
CA ARG A 71 -4.38 -12.73 -4.48
C ARG A 71 -4.52 -13.20 -3.03
N GLY A 72 -4.18 -12.36 -2.06
CA GLY A 72 -4.34 -12.64 -0.63
C GLY A 72 -5.79 -12.88 -0.26
N ARG A 73 -6.69 -11.99 -0.71
CA ARG A 73 -8.14 -12.13 -0.52
C ARG A 73 -8.67 -13.45 -1.06
N ARG A 74 -8.27 -13.83 -2.29
CA ARG A 74 -8.65 -15.14 -2.84
C ARG A 74 -8.18 -16.30 -1.97
N GLY A 75 -6.97 -16.26 -1.42
CA GLY A 75 -6.50 -17.31 -0.50
C GLY A 75 -7.36 -17.40 0.77
N LEU A 76 -7.74 -16.25 1.33
CA LEU A 76 -8.62 -16.18 2.49
C LEU A 76 -10.04 -16.69 2.19
N ASP A 77 -10.63 -16.29 1.06
CA ASP A 77 -11.97 -16.75 0.65
C ASP A 77 -12.01 -18.28 0.48
N GLN A 78 -10.91 -18.87 -0.02
CA GLN A 78 -10.74 -20.31 -0.19
C GLN A 78 -10.63 -21.03 1.16
N LEU A 79 -9.91 -20.46 2.13
CA LEU A 79 -9.87 -20.96 3.50
C LEU A 79 -11.25 -20.96 4.15
N GLU A 80 -11.99 -19.86 4.02
CA GLU A 80 -13.34 -19.78 4.57
C GLU A 80 -14.29 -20.79 3.92
N ALA A 81 -14.17 -21.00 2.61
CA ALA A 81 -14.93 -22.01 1.91
C ALA A 81 -14.58 -23.43 2.39
N LEU A 82 -13.30 -23.75 2.50
CA LEU A 82 -12.85 -25.02 3.07
C LEU A 82 -13.42 -25.22 4.48
N GLN A 83 -13.38 -24.20 5.33
CA GLN A 83 -13.92 -24.30 6.69
C GLN A 83 -15.42 -24.60 6.71
N ARG A 84 -16.21 -23.99 5.80
CA ARG A 84 -17.64 -24.32 5.65
C ARG A 84 -17.86 -25.75 5.16
N GLU A 85 -17.07 -26.21 4.20
CA GLU A 85 -17.14 -27.58 3.68
C GLU A 85 -16.78 -28.61 4.76
N LEU A 86 -15.75 -28.33 5.58
CA LEU A 86 -15.40 -29.14 6.74
C LEU A 86 -16.49 -29.19 7.81
N MET A 87 -17.21 -28.08 8.04
CA MET A 87 -18.39 -28.07 8.92
C MET A 87 -19.54 -28.93 8.36
N ALA A 88 -19.66 -29.03 7.04
CA ALA A 88 -20.60 -29.93 6.38
C ALA A 88 -20.12 -31.40 6.37
N GLY A 89 -18.85 -31.64 6.68
CA GLY A 89 -18.25 -32.97 6.86
C GLY A 89 -17.46 -33.50 5.66
N GLU A 90 -17.44 -32.80 4.53
CA GLU A 90 -16.76 -33.26 3.32
C GLU A 90 -16.15 -32.09 2.53
N PRO A 91 -14.81 -31.89 2.59
CA PRO A 91 -14.12 -30.90 1.77
C PRO A 91 -14.01 -31.38 0.31
N THR A 92 -14.24 -30.48 -0.64
CA THR A 92 -14.17 -30.81 -2.07
C THR A 92 -12.71 -30.94 -2.53
N PRO A 93 -12.35 -31.97 -3.33
CA PRO A 93 -10.99 -32.14 -3.85
C PRO A 93 -10.47 -30.91 -4.60
N GLU A 94 -11.34 -30.26 -5.37
CA GLU A 94 -11.03 -29.07 -6.14
C GLU A 94 -10.63 -27.89 -5.24
N ARG A 95 -11.26 -27.77 -4.05
CA ARG A 95 -10.90 -26.74 -3.06
C ARG A 95 -9.50 -26.96 -2.51
N LEU A 96 -9.18 -28.21 -2.18
CA LEU A 96 -7.88 -28.59 -1.65
C LEU A 96 -6.78 -28.31 -2.68
N GLU A 97 -7.02 -28.66 -3.94
CA GLU A 97 -6.10 -28.37 -5.05
C GLU A 97 -5.88 -26.87 -5.24
N GLN A 98 -6.95 -26.05 -5.22
CA GLN A 98 -6.84 -24.59 -5.31
C GLN A 98 -5.98 -24.00 -4.17
N LEU A 99 -6.10 -24.50 -2.95
CA LEU A 99 -5.29 -24.06 -1.82
C LEU A 99 -3.83 -24.50 -1.94
N ILE A 100 -3.56 -25.72 -2.41
CA ILE A 100 -2.21 -26.22 -2.69
C ILE A 100 -1.54 -25.35 -3.76
N GLU A 101 -2.22 -25.07 -4.86
CA GLU A 101 -1.71 -24.20 -5.91
C GLU A 101 -1.49 -22.76 -5.43
N TRP A 102 -2.36 -22.26 -4.55
CA TRP A 102 -2.22 -20.92 -4.00
C TRP A 102 -0.92 -20.79 -3.19
N VAL A 103 -0.59 -21.79 -2.36
CA VAL A 103 0.65 -21.84 -1.58
C VAL A 103 1.87 -22.07 -2.45
N LYS A 104 1.82 -23.01 -3.41
CA LYS A 104 2.97 -23.29 -4.30
C LYS A 104 3.37 -22.08 -5.15
N ASN A 105 2.39 -21.27 -5.52
CA ASN A 105 2.61 -20.05 -6.30
C ASN A 105 2.69 -18.80 -5.39
N ALA A 106 2.95 -18.95 -4.09
CA ALA A 106 3.08 -17.83 -3.17
C ALA A 106 4.36 -17.04 -3.48
N GLU A 107 4.18 -15.76 -3.81
CA GLU A 107 5.26 -14.79 -3.89
C GLU A 107 5.04 -13.75 -2.79
N ALA A 108 6.09 -13.42 -2.04
CA ALA A 108 6.01 -12.45 -0.96
C ALA A 108 5.77 -11.03 -1.53
N PRO A 109 4.70 -10.33 -1.14
CA PRO A 109 4.48 -8.94 -1.50
C PRO A 109 5.62 -8.03 -1.03
N SER A 110 5.98 -7.00 -1.81
CA SER A 110 6.98 -6.00 -1.40
C SER A 110 6.52 -5.11 -0.24
N ASP A 111 5.21 -4.93 -0.08
CA ASP A 111 4.62 -4.17 1.03
C ASP A 111 4.71 -5.01 2.32
N PRO A 112 5.43 -4.55 3.37
CA PRO A 112 5.64 -5.35 4.58
C PRO A 112 4.36 -5.74 5.31
N ASN A 113 3.34 -4.88 5.31
CA ASN A 113 2.08 -5.18 5.98
C ASN A 113 1.33 -6.27 5.23
N LEU A 114 1.31 -6.18 3.89
CA LEU A 114 0.67 -7.19 3.06
C LEU A 114 1.43 -8.52 3.12
N ALA A 115 2.77 -8.48 3.21
CA ALA A 115 3.60 -9.68 3.37
C ALA A 115 3.31 -10.42 4.68
N SER A 116 3.14 -9.70 5.79
CA SER A 116 2.76 -10.30 7.07
C SER A 116 1.41 -11.02 6.96
N ILE A 117 0.40 -10.38 6.37
CA ILE A 117 -0.92 -10.98 6.17
C ILE A 117 -0.82 -12.22 5.26
N PHE A 118 -0.03 -12.15 4.19
CA PHE A 118 0.20 -13.28 3.30
C PHE A 118 0.80 -14.48 4.04
N SER A 119 1.80 -14.23 4.88
CA SER A 119 2.45 -15.26 5.69
C SER A 119 1.48 -15.91 6.68
N ASP A 120 0.60 -15.12 7.31
CA ASP A 120 -0.41 -15.64 8.23
C ASP A 120 -1.43 -16.53 7.50
N ILE A 121 -1.88 -16.10 6.31
CA ILE A 121 -2.78 -16.90 5.46
C ILE A 121 -2.08 -18.20 5.05
N GLU A 122 -0.85 -18.13 4.54
CA GLU A 122 -0.08 -19.29 4.10
C GLU A 122 0.14 -20.31 5.22
N LEU A 123 0.51 -19.83 6.41
CA LEU A 123 0.63 -20.67 7.60
C LEU A 123 -0.69 -21.38 7.90
N ARG A 124 -1.81 -20.65 7.84
CA ARG A 124 -3.12 -21.25 8.09
C ARG A 124 -3.49 -22.29 7.04
N VAL A 125 -3.24 -22.03 5.76
CA VAL A 125 -3.48 -23.00 4.68
C VAL A 125 -2.68 -24.28 4.92
N ARG A 126 -1.39 -24.18 5.22
CA ARG A 126 -0.56 -25.36 5.54
C ARG A 126 -1.11 -26.15 6.72
N VAL A 127 -1.52 -25.46 7.78
CA VAL A 127 -2.10 -26.11 8.97
C VAL A 127 -3.42 -26.81 8.64
N GLU A 128 -4.31 -26.19 7.87
CA GLU A 128 -5.59 -26.82 7.50
C GLU A 128 -5.38 -28.05 6.60
N LEU A 129 -4.44 -27.99 5.65
CA LEU A 129 -4.10 -29.13 4.80
C LEU A 129 -3.45 -30.25 5.60
N ALA A 130 -2.55 -29.92 6.54
CA ALA A 130 -1.94 -30.92 7.42
C ALA A 130 -2.97 -31.64 8.32
N LYS A 131 -4.06 -30.98 8.73
CA LYS A 131 -5.15 -31.66 9.46
C LYS A 131 -5.87 -32.72 8.63
N LEU A 132 -5.73 -32.67 7.30
CA LEU A 132 -6.27 -33.62 6.35
C LEU A 132 -5.19 -34.59 5.84
N ASP A 133 -4.04 -34.67 6.52
CA ASP A 133 -2.86 -35.46 6.13
C ASP A 133 -2.29 -35.09 4.75
N ILE A 134 -2.41 -33.81 4.35
CA ILE A 134 -1.83 -33.26 3.12
C ILE A 134 -0.63 -32.37 3.45
N GLU A 135 0.55 -32.76 2.97
CA GLU A 135 1.79 -31.96 3.08
C GLU A 135 2.07 -31.20 1.77
N ILE A 136 2.65 -29.99 1.89
CA ILE A 136 3.06 -29.13 0.76
C ILE A 136 4.51 -28.68 0.92
#